data_AF-A0A3D0VZD4-F1
#
_entry.id   AF-A0A3D0VZD4-F1
#
_cell.length_a   1.000
_cell.length_b   1.000
_cell.length_c   1.000
_cell.angle_alpha   90.00
_cell.angle_beta   90.00
_cell.angle_gamma   90.00
#
_symmetry.space_group_name_H-M   'P 1'
#
loop_
_entity.id
_entity.type
_entity.pdbx_description
1 polymer ?
#
loop_
_entity_poly.entity_id
_entity_poly.type
_entity_poly.pdbx_seq_one_letter_code
_entity_poly.pdbx_strand_id
1 'polypeptide(L)'
;MKDQSYVIVCTPSHMHDYHVINKILEMKLTPKYVGMLCSIEKLKDYLNKTYEQFGKDVDLKNFYSPIGLDLGGGSPEEIAISIVSEILAINYHKKQKHMRELIHDQDRYW
;
A
#
# COMPACT_ATOMS: atom_id res chain seq x y z
N MET A 1 -7.55 -15.79 -3.71
CA MET A 1 -8.04 -14.46 -3.29
C MET A 1 -9.08 -13.99 -4.30
N LYS A 2 -10.18 -13.35 -3.89
CA LYS A 2 -11.25 -12.88 -4.81
C LYS A 2 -10.97 -11.44 -5.27
N ASP A 3 -11.48 -11.03 -6.42
CA ASP A 3 -11.23 -9.69 -7.00
C ASP A 3 -11.69 -8.52 -6.09
N GLN A 4 -12.65 -8.76 -5.19
CA GLN A 4 -13.14 -7.76 -4.23
C GLN A 4 -12.45 -7.85 -2.85
N SER A 5 -11.31 -8.53 -2.76
CA SER A 5 -10.58 -8.67 -1.49
C SER A 5 -9.83 -7.38 -1.16
N TYR A 6 -9.73 -7.12 0.15
CA TYR A 6 -8.90 -6.07 0.73
C TYR A 6 -7.76 -6.75 1.48
N VAL A 7 -6.52 -6.40 1.14
CA VAL A 7 -5.32 -6.96 1.76
C VAL A 7 -4.64 -5.87 2.57
N ILE A 8 -4.34 -6.16 3.83
CA ILE A 8 -3.50 -5.33 4.67
C ILE A 8 -2.24 -6.14 4.99
N VAL A 9 -1.09 -5.58 4.67
CA VAL A 9 0.22 -6.12 5.00
C VAL A 9 0.80 -5.29 6.13
N CYS A 10 0.82 -5.88 7.32
CA CYS A 10 1.34 -5.29 8.54
C CYS A 10 2.14 -6.35 9.28
N THR A 11 3.41 -6.51 8.93
CA THR A 11 4.31 -7.39 9.67
C THR A 11 5.38 -6.57 10.40
N PRO A 12 5.89 -7.06 11.55
CA PRO A 12 6.98 -6.39 12.24
C PRO A 12 8.34 -6.55 11.54
N SER A 13 8.44 -7.32 10.45
CA SER A 13 9.69 -7.70 9.81
C SER A 13 9.76 -7.27 8.34
N HIS A 14 10.80 -6.50 8.03
CA HIS A 14 11.12 -6.00 6.69
C HIS A 14 11.12 -7.07 5.59
N MET A 15 11.54 -8.29 5.91
CA MET A 15 11.66 -9.37 4.92
C MET A 15 10.31 -10.01 4.56
N HIS A 16 9.33 -9.94 5.45
CA HIS A 16 8.06 -10.67 5.26
C HIS A 16 7.02 -9.84 4.52
N ASP A 17 6.98 -8.51 4.72
CA ASP A 17 6.06 -7.62 3.99
C ASP A 17 6.25 -7.72 2.48
N TYR A 18 7.52 -7.66 2.04
CA TYR A 18 7.87 -7.69 0.61
C TYR A 18 7.49 -9.02 -0.03
N HIS A 19 7.57 -10.12 0.72
CA HIS A 19 7.19 -11.43 0.20
C HIS A 19 5.71 -11.48 -0.15
N VAL A 20 4.84 -10.89 0.67
CA VAL A 20 3.39 -10.90 0.43
C VAL A 20 3.05 -10.10 -0.82
N ILE A 21 3.55 -8.87 -0.95
CA ILE A 21 3.24 -8.05 -2.13
C ILE A 21 3.83 -8.67 -3.40
N ASN A 22 5.08 -9.15 -3.35
CA ASN A 22 5.69 -9.79 -4.52
C ASN A 22 4.94 -11.05 -4.92
N LYS A 23 4.41 -11.85 -3.97
CA LYS A 23 3.54 -12.98 -4.33
C LYS A 23 2.22 -12.55 -4.95
N ILE A 24 1.62 -11.45 -4.51
CA ILE A 24 0.43 -10.88 -5.17
C ILE A 24 0.76 -10.52 -6.63
N LEU A 25 1.90 -9.88 -6.89
CA LEU A 25 2.37 -9.51 -8.23
C LEU A 25 2.72 -10.73 -9.10
N GLU A 26 3.51 -11.68 -8.59
CA GLU A 26 3.92 -12.90 -9.29
C GLU A 26 2.72 -13.76 -9.70
N MET A 27 1.73 -13.88 -8.80
CA MET A 27 0.50 -14.62 -9.05
C MET A 27 -0.52 -13.82 -9.87
N LYS A 28 -0.19 -12.58 -10.26
CA LYS A 28 -1.06 -11.66 -11.01
C LYS A 28 -2.43 -11.48 -10.35
N LEU A 29 -2.46 -11.45 -9.03
CA LEU A 29 -3.68 -11.25 -8.26
C LEU A 29 -4.05 -9.76 -8.31
N THR A 30 -5.34 -9.48 -8.51
CA THR A 30 -5.87 -8.12 -8.65
C THR A 30 -6.88 -7.80 -7.54
N PRO A 31 -6.47 -7.82 -6.25
CA PRO A 31 -7.36 -7.37 -5.19
C PRO A 31 -7.77 -5.92 -5.41
N LYS A 32 -8.95 -5.56 -4.92
CA LYS A 32 -9.46 -4.18 -4.95
C LYS A 32 -8.57 -3.21 -4.18
N TYR A 33 -7.80 -3.71 -3.22
CA TYR A 33 -6.93 -2.93 -2.37
C TYR A 33 -5.79 -3.77 -1.78
N VAL A 34 -4.58 -3.22 -1.80
CA VAL A 34 -3.43 -3.72 -1.06
C VAL A 34 -2.80 -2.57 -0.30
N GLY A 35 -2.93 -2.58 1.01
CA GLY A 35 -2.31 -1.60 1.88
C GLY A 35 -1.07 -2.16 2.56
N MET A 36 0.04 -1.42 2.59
CA MET A 36 1.24 -1.79 3.35
C MET A 36 1.55 -0.75 4.43
N LEU A 37 1.63 -1.20 5.67
CA LEU A 37 2.06 -0.36 6.78
C LEU A 37 3.59 -0.28 6.81
N CYS A 38 4.16 0.84 6.36
CA CYS A 38 5.59 1.08 6.43
C CYS A 38 5.94 2.58 6.48
N SER A 39 7.20 2.90 6.82
CA SER A 39 7.72 4.27 6.65
C SER A 39 7.97 4.58 5.17
N ILE A 40 8.10 5.86 4.84
CA ILE A 40 8.42 6.31 3.47
C ILE A 40 9.77 5.73 3.01
N GLU A 41 10.77 5.67 3.88
CA GLU A 41 12.09 5.12 3.57
C GLU A 41 12.01 3.62 3.20
N LYS A 42 11.23 2.83 3.95
CA LYS A 42 11.00 1.41 3.66
C LYS A 42 10.28 1.23 2.32
N LEU A 43 9.33 2.11 2.02
CA LEU A 43 8.62 2.09 0.74
C LEU A 43 9.56 2.32 -0.45
N LYS A 44 10.53 3.23 -0.34
CA LYS A 44 11.50 3.47 -1.41
C LYS A 44 12.35 2.23 -1.68
N ASP A 45 12.85 1.59 -0.61
CA ASP A 45 13.59 0.31 -0.72
C ASP A 45 12.72 -0.77 -1.38
N TYR A 46 11.45 -0.87 -0.99
CA TYR A 46 10.49 -1.78 -1.61
C TYR A 46 10.31 -1.53 -3.12
N LEU A 47 10.05 -0.27 -3.50
CA LEU A 47 9.80 0.10 -4.91
C LEU A 47 11.04 -0.19 -5.77
N ASN A 48 12.24 0.15 -5.29
CA ASN A 48 13.49 -0.16 -6.00
C ASN A 48 13.62 -1.67 -6.28
N LYS A 49 13.45 -2.52 -5.25
CA LYS A 49 13.50 -3.98 -5.40
C LYS A 49 12.41 -4.52 -6.31
N THR A 50 11.21 -3.93 -6.22
CA THR A 50 10.07 -4.31 -7.06
C THR A 50 10.36 -4.00 -8.53
N TYR A 51 10.90 -2.82 -8.83
CA TYR A 51 11.25 -2.44 -10.20
C TYR A 51 12.45 -3.23 -10.75
N GLU A 52 13.43 -3.59 -9.92
CA GLU A 52 14.50 -4.50 -10.29
C GLU A 52 13.98 -5.89 -10.68
N GLN A 53 12.97 -6.40 -9.96
CA GLN A 53 12.43 -7.75 -10.17
C GLN A 53 11.38 -7.82 -11.29
N PHE A 54 10.47 -6.84 -11.36
CA PHE A 54 9.28 -6.89 -12.23
C PHE A 54 9.28 -5.85 -13.36
N GLY A 55 10.23 -4.91 -13.36
CA GLY A 55 10.23 -3.76 -14.28
C GLY A 55 9.41 -2.58 -13.75
N LYS A 56 9.59 -1.40 -14.37
CA LYS A 56 8.89 -0.16 -14.00
C LYS A 56 7.44 -0.09 -14.48
N ASP A 57 7.02 -1.01 -15.33
CA ASP A 57 5.68 -1.13 -15.90
C ASP A 57 4.72 -1.98 -15.04
N VAL A 58 5.18 -2.45 -13.88
CA VAL A 58 4.37 -3.19 -12.91
C VAL A 58 3.16 -2.35 -12.45
N ASP A 59 1.96 -2.95 -12.48
CA ASP A 59 0.72 -2.28 -12.07
C ASP A 59 0.60 -2.23 -10.54
N LEU A 60 0.83 -1.05 -9.97
CA LEU A 60 0.70 -0.77 -8.54
C LEU A 60 -0.48 0.15 -8.21
N LYS A 61 -1.46 0.31 -9.11
CA LYS A 61 -2.57 1.28 -8.91
C LYS A 61 -3.40 1.02 -7.63
N ASN A 62 -3.56 -0.25 -7.28
CA ASN A 62 -4.31 -0.71 -6.10
C ASN A 62 -3.42 -0.84 -4.86
N PHE A 63 -2.15 -0.47 -4.93
CA PHE A 63 -1.21 -0.46 -3.83
C PHE A 63 -1.25 0.89 -3.09
N TYR A 64 -1.37 0.84 -1.77
CA TYR A 64 -1.47 2.00 -0.89
C TYR A 64 -0.42 1.88 0.21
N SER A 65 0.63 2.69 0.08
CA SER A 65 1.73 2.72 1.04
C SER A 65 2.35 4.13 1.08
N PRO A 66 2.60 4.71 2.27
CA PRO A 66 2.10 4.25 3.56
C PRO A 66 0.57 4.12 3.53
N ILE A 67 0.06 3.06 4.15
CA ILE A 67 -1.37 2.77 4.23
C ILE A 67 -2.11 3.81 5.08
N GLY A 68 -3.36 4.10 4.75
CA GLY A 68 -4.26 4.97 5.51
C GLY A 68 -4.51 6.34 4.86
N LEU A 69 -5.50 7.05 5.41
CA LEU A 69 -5.78 8.45 5.10
C LEU A 69 -4.89 9.41 5.92
N ASP A 70 -4.59 10.57 5.35
CA ASP A 70 -3.89 11.66 6.03
C ASP A 70 -4.85 12.39 6.99
N LEU A 71 -5.08 11.78 8.15
CA LEU A 71 -5.95 12.29 9.22
C LEU A 71 -5.17 12.90 10.40
N GLY A 72 -3.83 12.89 10.33
CA GLY A 72 -2.95 13.16 11.48
C GLY A 72 -2.93 12.01 12.49
N GLY A 73 -2.53 12.31 13.72
CA GLY A 73 -2.36 11.30 14.76
C GLY A 73 -1.15 10.38 14.54
N GLY A 74 -0.96 9.45 15.44
CA GLY A 74 0.17 8.50 15.39
C GLY A 74 0.11 7.36 16.40
N SER A 75 -0.91 7.34 17.25
CA SER A 75 -1.19 6.17 18.08
C SER A 75 -1.66 4.99 17.21
N PRO A 76 -1.45 3.74 17.65
CA PRO A 76 -1.94 2.56 16.94
C PRO A 76 -3.45 2.61 16.66
N GLU A 77 -4.23 3.15 17.58
CA GLU A 77 -5.69 3.29 17.47
C GLU A 77 -6.07 4.28 16.36
N GLU A 78 -5.40 5.43 16.29
CA GLU A 78 -5.60 6.43 15.23
C GLU A 78 -5.18 5.89 13.85
N ILE A 79 -4.07 5.15 13.80
CA ILE A 79 -3.60 4.49 12.57
C ILE A 79 -4.63 3.46 12.10
N ALA A 80 -5.19 2.66 13.00
CA ALA A 80 -6.22 1.69 12.65
C ALA A 80 -7.48 2.38 12.08
N ILE A 81 -7.93 3.49 12.68
CA ILE A 81 -9.05 4.29 12.17
C ILE A 81 -8.73 4.84 10.77
N SER A 82 -7.51 5.34 10.56
CA SER A 82 -7.04 5.85 9.27
C SER A 82 -7.08 4.77 8.18
N ILE A 83 -6.60 3.55 8.46
CA ILE A 83 -6.61 2.42 7.52
C ILE A 83 -8.03 1.98 7.16
N VAL A 84 -8.91 1.81 8.16
CA VAL A 84 -10.29 1.39 7.91
C VAL A 84 -11.04 2.47 7.12
N SER A 85 -10.77 3.74 7.40
CA SER A 85 -11.35 4.87 6.66
C SER A 85 -10.88 4.89 5.20
N GLU A 86 -9.61 4.59 4.92
CA GLU A 86 -9.08 4.46 3.56
C GLU A 86 -9.79 3.35 2.78
N ILE A 87 -9.91 2.16 3.37
CA ILE A 87 -10.59 1.01 2.78
C ILE A 87 -12.05 1.35 2.44
N LEU A 88 -12.74 2.02 3.36
CA LEU A 88 -14.13 2.43 3.18
C LEU A 88 -14.27 3.47 2.06
N ALA A 89 -13.37 4.47 2.03
CA ALA A 89 -13.34 5.49 0.98
C ALA A 89 -13.14 4.87 -0.40
N ILE A 90 -12.21 3.91 -0.54
CA ILE A 90 -11.96 3.17 -1.78
C ILE A 90 -13.18 2.34 -2.18
N ASN A 91 -13.82 1.67 -1.22
CA ASN A 91 -15.01 0.85 -1.50
C ASN A 91 -16.16 1.67 -2.10
N TYR A 92 -16.37 2.88 -1.58
CA TYR A 92 -17.45 3.78 -1.99
C TYR A 92 -17.01 4.86 -2.99
N HIS A 93 -15.81 4.72 -3.57
CA HIS A 93 -15.26 5.64 -4.56
C HIS A 93 -15.26 7.11 -4.10
N LYS A 94 -14.96 7.33 -2.82
CA LYS A 94 -14.86 8.67 -2.22
C LYS A 94 -13.45 9.20 -2.36
N LYS A 95 -13.32 10.44 -2.81
CA LYS A 95 -12.03 11.15 -2.84
C LYS A 95 -11.65 11.54 -1.42
N GLN A 96 -10.46 11.13 -0.99
CA GLN A 96 -9.84 11.49 0.28
C GLN A 96 -8.34 11.67 0.04
N LYS A 97 -7.66 12.34 0.96
CA LYS A 97 -6.20 12.47 0.92
C LYS A 97 -5.57 11.21 1.51
N HIS A 98 -4.90 10.43 0.68
CA HIS A 98 -4.23 9.20 1.11
C HIS A 98 -2.82 9.49 1.61
N MET A 99 -2.32 8.71 2.56
CA MET A 99 -0.95 8.84 3.07
C MET A 99 0.11 8.63 1.96
N ARG A 100 -0.18 7.79 0.95
CA ARG A 100 0.69 7.62 -0.24
C ARG A 100 0.91 8.92 -1.02
N GLU A 101 0.00 9.89 -0.94
CA GLU A 101 0.13 11.19 -1.61
C GLU A 101 1.16 12.11 -0.96
N LEU A 102 1.71 11.75 0.21
CA LEU A 102 2.83 12.45 0.83
C LEU A 102 4.17 12.14 0.14
N ILE A 103 4.18 11.22 -0.82
CA ILE A 103 5.37 10.82 -1.57
C ILE A 103 5.66 11.83 -2.68
N HIS A 104 6.91 12.29 -2.76
CA HIS A 104 7.36 13.25 -3.76
C HIS A 104 7.76 12.59 -5.10
N ASP A 105 7.74 13.39 -6.16
CA ASP A 105 7.60 12.99 -7.58
C ASP A 105 8.38 11.75 -8.04
N GLN A 106 9.66 11.61 -7.67
CA GLN A 106 10.50 10.51 -8.18
C GLN A 106 10.07 9.12 -7.69
N ASP A 107 9.32 9.06 -6.58
CA ASP A 107 8.88 7.81 -5.93
C ASP A 107 7.37 7.57 -6.11
N ARG A 108 6.68 8.37 -6.94
CA ARG A 108 5.26 8.21 -7.23
C ARG A 108 5.03 7.03 -8.19
N TYR A 109 4.23 6.05 -7.74
CA TYR A 109 4.04 4.77 -8.41
C TYR A 109 2.59 4.45 -8.83
N TRP A 110 1.63 5.33 -8.49
CA TRP A 110 0.20 5.15 -8.77
C TRP A 110 -0.31 6.12 -9.84
#